data_AF-A0A3S0VIS2-F1
#
_entry.id   AF-A0A3S0VIS2-F1
#
_cell.length_a   1.000
_cell.length_b   1.000
_cell.length_c   1.000
_cell.angle_alpha   90.00
_cell.angle_beta   90.00
_cell.angle_gamma   90.00
#
_symmetry.space_group_name_H-M   'P 1'
#
loop_
_entity.id
_entity.type
_entity.pdbx_description
1 polymer ?
#
loop_
_entity_poly.entity_id
_entity_poly.type
_entity_poly.pdbx_seq_one_letter_code
_entity_poly.pdbx_strand_id
1 'polypeptide(L)'
;MNSLQKLLDLDFAYLETFTRRIEMLEKCEKYKLDQKLISALKKETLIAGISAGAICWFKSGIRSNYQGEGYIESPGWNIINKTFCPHYNQEDRARAFHLLLQKSKGNENAIALEDDCALYITDACELIGEPSRSWEFQVKNGELTKRNFI
;
A
#
# COMPACT_ATOMS: atom_id res chain seq x y z
N MET A 1 -3.64 -22.69 -12.09
CA MET A 1 -2.53 -22.30 -11.20
C MET A 1 -3.04 -21.18 -10.31
N ASN A 2 -2.98 -21.31 -8.97
CA ASN A 2 -3.38 -20.20 -8.08
C ASN A 2 -2.27 -19.11 -8.08
N SER A 3 -2.59 -17.91 -7.60
CA SER A 3 -1.65 -16.78 -7.55
C SER A 3 -0.39 -17.08 -6.74
N LEU A 4 -0.50 -17.88 -5.68
CA LEU A 4 0.64 -18.31 -4.88
C LEU A 4 1.65 -19.13 -5.70
N GLN A 5 1.16 -20.06 -6.54
CA GLN A 5 2.01 -20.87 -7.41
C GLN A 5 2.70 -20.02 -8.48
N LYS A 6 2.00 -19.04 -9.07
CA LYS A 6 2.62 -18.08 -10.00
C LYS A 6 3.71 -17.25 -9.34
N LEU A 7 3.54 -16.92 -8.06
CA LEU A 7 4.53 -16.17 -7.29
C LEU A 7 5.83 -16.96 -7.19
N LEU A 8 5.75 -18.25 -6.88
CA LEU A 8 6.91 -19.14 -6.70
C LEU A 8 7.75 -19.33 -7.98
N ASP A 9 7.18 -19.08 -9.15
CA ASP A 9 7.83 -19.32 -10.46
C ASP A 9 8.55 -18.08 -11.03
N LEU A 10 8.49 -16.91 -10.36
CA LEU A 10 9.03 -15.64 -10.86
C LEU A 10 10.43 -15.31 -10.33
N ASP A 11 11.24 -14.58 -11.13
CA ASP A 11 12.45 -13.92 -10.65
C ASP A 11 12.07 -12.68 -9.79
N PHE A 12 12.58 -12.62 -8.56
CA PHE A 12 12.21 -11.59 -7.58
C PHE A 12 13.24 -10.46 -7.48
N ALA A 13 12.78 -9.22 -7.64
CA ALA A 13 13.47 -8.04 -7.16
C ALA A 13 12.84 -7.59 -5.83
N TYR A 14 13.57 -7.80 -4.73
CA TYR A 14 13.09 -7.48 -3.40
C TYR A 14 13.49 -6.05 -3.00
N LEU A 15 12.50 -5.18 -2.80
CA LEU A 15 12.70 -3.87 -2.18
C LEU A 15 12.37 -3.98 -0.70
N GLU A 16 13.35 -4.48 0.06
CA GLU A 16 13.32 -4.37 1.50
C GLU A 16 13.55 -2.92 1.90
N THR A 17 12.49 -2.20 2.25
CA THR A 17 12.63 -0.84 2.77
C THR A 17 13.03 -0.89 4.24
N PHE A 18 14.29 -1.21 4.52
CA PHE A 18 14.95 -0.98 5.82
C PHE A 18 15.35 0.50 6.02
N THR A 19 15.09 1.37 5.02
CA THR A 19 15.41 2.80 5.06
C THR A 19 14.14 3.65 5.08
N ARG A 20 14.22 4.82 5.72
CA ARG A 20 13.11 5.77 5.87
C ARG A 20 12.48 6.03 4.50
N ARG A 21 11.17 5.81 4.34
CA ARG A 21 10.44 5.98 3.07
C ARG A 21 10.66 7.34 2.38
N ILE A 22 10.94 8.40 3.16
CA ILE A 22 11.31 9.72 2.65
C ILE A 22 12.62 9.64 1.84
N GLU A 23 13.65 9.01 2.38
CA GLU A 23 14.92 8.77 1.68
C GLU A 23 14.73 7.89 0.45
N MET A 24 13.80 6.92 0.50
CA MET A 24 13.47 6.11 -0.69
C MET A 24 12.85 6.98 -1.77
N LEU A 25 11.84 7.80 -1.47
CA LEU A 25 11.24 8.67 -2.49
C LEU A 25 12.24 9.70 -3.03
N GLU A 26 13.05 10.31 -2.18
CA GLU A 26 14.10 11.25 -2.59
C GLU A 26 15.15 10.57 -3.48
N LYS A 27 15.58 9.35 -3.15
CA LYS A 27 16.47 8.55 -4.00
C LYS A 27 15.76 8.14 -5.29
N CYS A 28 14.49 7.77 -5.23
CA CYS A 28 13.71 7.39 -6.40
C CYS A 28 13.57 8.56 -7.39
N GLU A 29 13.29 9.76 -6.89
CA GLU A 29 13.26 10.98 -7.70
C GLU A 29 14.66 11.30 -8.26
N LYS A 30 15.70 11.30 -7.42
CA LYS A 30 17.08 11.56 -7.81
C LYS A 30 17.62 10.60 -8.87
N TYR A 31 17.27 9.32 -8.79
CA TYR A 31 17.79 8.26 -9.65
C TYR A 31 16.80 7.79 -10.72
N LYS A 32 15.62 8.44 -10.83
CA LYS A 32 14.50 8.01 -11.68
C LYS A 32 14.17 6.53 -11.49
N LEU A 33 14.20 6.09 -10.23
CA LEU A 33 13.99 4.69 -9.87
C LEU A 33 12.54 4.28 -10.14
N ASP A 34 11.59 5.20 -10.03
CA ASP A 34 10.21 5.05 -10.50
C ASP A 34 10.15 4.58 -11.96
N GLN A 35 10.87 5.23 -12.86
CA GLN A 35 10.91 4.86 -14.28
C GLN A 35 11.60 3.51 -14.51
N LYS A 36 12.65 3.21 -13.74
CA LYS A 36 13.35 1.93 -13.79
C LYS A 36 12.50 0.78 -13.27
N LEU A 37 11.76 0.97 -12.18
CA LEU A 37 10.84 -0.01 -11.60
C LEU A 37 9.66 -0.26 -12.55
N ILE A 38 9.06 0.80 -13.10
CA ILE A 38 8.03 0.66 -14.14
C ILE A 38 8.58 -0.09 -15.36
N SER A 39 9.83 0.16 -15.76
CA SER A 39 10.46 -0.55 -16.86
C SER A 39 10.79 -2.01 -16.54
N ALA A 40 11.10 -2.34 -15.28
CA ALA A 40 11.31 -3.70 -14.82
C ALA A 40 9.99 -4.50 -14.73
N LEU A 41 8.90 -3.86 -14.28
CA LEU A 41 7.55 -4.45 -14.32
C LEU A 41 7.15 -4.87 -15.74
N LYS A 42 7.54 -4.09 -16.76
CA LYS A 42 7.31 -4.45 -18.19
C LYS A 42 8.11 -5.65 -18.69
N LYS A 43 9.08 -6.14 -17.90
CA LYS A 43 9.94 -7.30 -18.22
C LYS A 43 9.59 -8.51 -17.35
N GLU A 44 8.35 -8.61 -16.89
CA GLU A 44 7.86 -9.72 -16.06
C GLU A 44 8.61 -9.89 -14.72
N THR A 45 9.34 -8.85 -14.27
CA THR A 45 10.03 -8.88 -12.98
C THR A 45 9.05 -8.64 -11.84
N LEU A 46 8.99 -9.55 -10.88
CA LEU A 46 8.18 -9.36 -9.68
C LEU A 46 8.87 -8.39 -8.72
N ILE A 47 8.13 -7.37 -8.29
CA ILE A 47 8.62 -6.37 -7.34
C ILE A 47 7.74 -6.42 -6.09
N ALA A 48 8.36 -6.64 -4.94
CA ALA A 48 7.68 -6.64 -3.65
C ALA A 48 8.07 -5.41 -2.83
N GLY A 49 7.08 -4.81 -2.15
CA GLY A 49 7.31 -3.78 -1.14
C GLY A 49 6.59 -4.18 0.16
N ILE A 50 7.30 -4.11 1.28
CA ILE A 50 6.76 -4.47 2.60
C ILE A 50 6.54 -3.21 3.43
N SER A 51 5.43 -3.16 4.17
CA SER A 51 5.13 -2.08 5.12
C SER A 51 5.20 -0.68 4.48
N ALA A 52 6.22 0.12 4.81
CA ALA A 52 6.43 1.44 4.23
C ALA A 52 6.70 1.40 2.71
N GLY A 53 7.33 0.34 2.21
CA GLY A 53 7.53 0.09 0.78
C GLY A 53 6.23 -0.23 0.05
N ALA A 54 5.27 -0.89 0.71
CA ALA A 54 3.96 -1.18 0.13
C ALA A 54 3.16 0.11 -0.15
N ILE A 55 3.25 1.11 0.73
CA ILE A 55 2.56 2.40 0.58
C ILE A 55 2.95 3.12 -0.72
N CYS A 56 4.18 2.97 -1.20
CA CYS A 56 4.67 3.71 -2.36
C CYS A 56 3.96 3.34 -3.68
N TRP A 57 3.36 2.16 -3.76
CA TRP A 57 2.57 1.75 -4.94
C TRP A 57 1.22 2.47 -5.03
N PHE A 58 0.72 3.01 -3.91
CA PHE A 58 -0.60 3.62 -3.81
C PHE A 58 -0.57 5.12 -4.08
N LYS A 59 -1.77 5.72 -4.21
CA LYS A 59 -1.93 7.18 -4.30
C LYS A 59 -1.36 7.88 -3.08
N SER A 60 -1.71 7.37 -1.92
CA SER A 60 -1.22 7.84 -0.62
C SER A 60 -1.36 6.72 0.41
N GLY A 61 -0.77 6.90 1.59
CA GLY A 61 -1.01 5.99 2.70
C GLY A 61 -0.57 6.55 4.02
N ILE A 62 -1.05 5.91 5.10
CA ILE A 62 -0.75 6.32 6.46
C ILE A 62 0.57 5.73 6.95
N ARG A 63 1.42 6.56 7.55
CA ARG A 63 2.72 6.17 8.09
C ARG A 63 3.02 6.86 9.41
N SER A 64 3.82 6.21 10.27
CA SER A 64 4.29 6.77 11.55
C SER A 64 5.05 8.07 11.34
N ASN A 65 4.74 9.11 12.10
CA ASN A 65 5.45 10.38 12.06
C ASN A 65 6.90 10.18 12.55
N TYR A 66 7.89 10.46 11.71
CA TYR A 66 9.31 10.29 12.08
C TYR A 66 9.90 11.53 12.77
N GLN A 67 9.16 12.65 12.76
CA GLN A 67 9.59 13.93 13.32
C GLN A 67 8.78 14.32 14.57
N GLY A 68 7.93 13.42 15.06
CA GLY A 68 7.04 13.65 16.20
C GLY A 68 6.17 12.43 16.48
N GLU A 69 5.12 12.60 17.26
CA GLU A 69 4.22 11.52 17.61
C GLU A 69 3.11 11.30 16.56
N GLY A 70 2.50 10.11 16.62
CA GLY A 70 1.32 9.77 15.83
C GLY A 70 1.60 9.36 14.38
N TYR A 71 0.58 9.54 13.55
CA TYR A 71 0.58 9.10 12.16
C TYR A 71 0.19 10.25 11.23
N ILE A 72 0.78 10.24 10.04
CA ILE A 72 0.45 11.21 8.99
C ILE A 72 0.24 10.51 7.66
N GLU A 73 -0.52 11.15 6.77
CA GLU A 73 -0.63 10.75 5.37
C GLU A 73 0.63 11.18 4.60
N SER A 74 1.00 10.39 3.61
CA SER A 74 2.06 10.79 2.68
C SER A 74 1.78 10.22 1.27
N PRO A 75 2.06 10.97 0.19
CA PRO A 75 1.76 10.56 -1.18
C PRO A 75 2.63 9.38 -1.62
N GLY A 76 2.16 8.57 -2.57
CA GLY A 76 2.94 7.53 -3.25
C GLY A 76 3.01 7.78 -4.75
N TRP A 77 3.40 6.75 -5.53
CA TRP A 77 3.51 6.83 -6.99
C TRP A 77 2.18 6.76 -7.72
N ASN A 78 1.08 6.53 -7.01
CA ASN A 78 -0.27 6.49 -7.59
C ASN A 78 -0.41 5.44 -8.72
N ILE A 79 0.32 4.32 -8.62
CA ILE A 79 0.13 3.17 -9.50
C ILE A 79 -1.22 2.51 -9.18
N ILE A 80 -1.58 2.46 -7.89
CA ILE A 80 -2.88 2.04 -7.39
C ILE A 80 -3.60 3.28 -6.87
N ASN A 81 -4.68 3.69 -7.54
CA ASN A 81 -5.46 4.89 -7.18
C ASN A 81 -6.38 4.64 -5.96
N LYS A 82 -5.78 4.31 -4.81
CA LYS A 82 -6.41 4.13 -3.51
C LYS A 82 -5.49 4.63 -2.40
N THR A 83 -6.03 4.94 -1.23
CA THR A 83 -5.24 5.21 -0.01
C THR A 83 -4.95 3.90 0.73
N PHE A 84 -3.73 3.71 1.24
CA PHE A 84 -3.31 2.44 1.85
C PHE A 84 -2.98 2.53 3.35
N CYS A 85 -3.35 1.50 4.11
CA CYS A 85 -2.99 1.30 5.50
C CYS A 85 -2.39 -0.11 5.72
N PRO A 86 -1.06 -0.24 5.87
CA PRO A 86 -0.46 -1.48 6.36
C PRO A 86 -0.64 -1.60 7.87
N HIS A 87 -0.51 -2.81 8.43
CA HIS A 87 -0.57 -3.07 9.88
C HIS A 87 -1.87 -2.55 10.52
N TYR A 88 -3.01 -2.76 9.87
CA TYR A 88 -4.30 -2.23 10.33
C TYR A 88 -4.76 -2.83 11.68
N ASN A 89 -4.19 -3.96 12.08
CA ASN A 89 -4.35 -4.53 13.43
C ASN A 89 -3.75 -3.64 14.54
N GLN A 90 -2.91 -2.65 14.22
CA GLN A 90 -2.42 -1.65 15.17
C GLN A 90 -3.53 -0.63 15.45
N GLU A 91 -4.10 -0.64 16.66
CA GLU A 91 -5.29 0.16 17.00
C GLU A 91 -5.11 1.67 16.79
N ASP A 92 -3.95 2.20 17.17
CA ASP A 92 -3.59 3.61 17.04
C ASP A 92 -3.48 4.03 15.56
N ARG A 93 -2.86 3.19 14.73
CA ARG A 93 -2.81 3.36 13.28
C ARG A 93 -4.20 3.27 12.66
N ALA A 94 -5.00 2.28 13.03
CA ALA A 94 -6.35 2.09 12.52
C ALA A 94 -7.23 3.31 12.80
N ARG A 95 -7.17 3.83 14.04
CA ARG A 95 -7.87 5.06 14.44
C ARG A 95 -7.40 6.26 13.60
N ALA A 96 -6.10 6.44 13.45
CA ALA A 96 -5.56 7.54 12.66
C ALA A 96 -5.93 7.44 11.17
N PHE A 97 -6.02 6.22 10.63
CA PHE A 97 -6.45 5.97 9.26
C PHE A 97 -7.94 6.31 9.05
N HIS A 98 -8.80 5.97 10.00
CA HIS A 98 -10.21 6.34 9.92
C HIS A 98 -10.39 7.86 9.96
N LEU A 99 -9.67 8.54 10.85
CA LEU A 99 -9.66 10.01 10.92
C LEU A 99 -9.16 10.65 9.62
N LEU A 100 -8.18 10.02 8.96
CA LEU A 100 -7.70 10.46 7.64
C LEU A 100 -8.80 10.38 6.60
N LEU A 101 -9.47 9.23 6.48
CA LEU A 101 -10.55 9.02 5.50
C LEU A 101 -11.75 9.93 5.74
N GLN A 102 -12.16 10.12 7.00
CA GLN A 102 -13.27 11.01 7.36
C GLN A 102 -13.01 12.49 7.04
N LYS A 103 -11.73 12.91 7.03
CA LYS A 103 -11.33 14.27 6.66
C LYS A 103 -11.26 14.49 5.15
N SER A 104 -11.38 13.44 4.34
CA SER A 104 -11.37 13.57 2.88
C SER A 104 -12.54 14.44 2.41
N LYS A 105 -12.24 15.45 1.57
CA LYS A 105 -13.24 16.40 1.04
C LYS A 105 -14.01 15.84 -0.16
N GLY A 106 -13.89 14.55 -0.46
CA GLY A 106 -14.52 13.93 -1.62
C GLY A 106 -14.61 12.42 -1.48
N ASN A 107 -14.95 11.77 -2.60
CA ASN A 107 -15.02 10.32 -2.63
C ASN A 107 -13.61 9.74 -2.57
N GLU A 108 -13.40 8.77 -1.67
CA GLU A 108 -12.11 8.13 -1.47
C GLU A 108 -12.30 6.61 -1.44
N ASN A 109 -11.35 5.88 -2.02
CA ASN A 109 -11.29 4.43 -1.88
C ASN A 109 -9.98 4.06 -1.20
N ALA A 110 -10.05 3.18 -0.22
CA ALA A 110 -8.90 2.81 0.58
C ALA A 110 -8.80 1.30 0.76
N ILE A 111 -7.59 0.79 0.94
CA ILE A 111 -7.33 -0.59 1.33
C ILE A 111 -6.54 -0.59 2.63
N ALA A 112 -6.90 -1.48 3.53
CA ALA A 112 -6.13 -1.75 4.73
C ALA A 112 -5.86 -3.24 4.88
N LEU A 113 -4.66 -3.61 5.31
CA LEU A 113 -4.25 -4.99 5.57
C LEU A 113 -3.67 -5.09 6.97
N GLU A 114 -3.99 -6.15 7.70
CA GLU A 114 -3.22 -6.53 8.90
C GLU A 114 -1.89 -7.20 8.51
N ASP A 115 -1.12 -7.53 9.55
CA ASP A 115 0.00 -8.46 9.45
C ASP A 115 -0.40 -9.80 8.80
N ASP A 116 0.58 -10.42 8.14
CA ASP A 116 0.45 -11.68 7.41
C ASP A 116 -0.47 -11.65 6.16
N CYS A 117 -0.84 -10.45 5.69
CA CYS A 117 -1.56 -10.25 4.43
C CYS A 117 -0.72 -9.49 3.40
N ALA A 118 -0.87 -9.85 2.13
CA ALA A 118 -0.26 -9.17 1.00
C ALA A 118 -1.26 -9.00 -0.15
N LEU A 119 -0.96 -8.08 -1.06
CA LEU A 119 -1.67 -7.93 -2.32
C LEU A 119 -0.74 -8.34 -3.45
N TYR A 120 -1.23 -9.22 -4.30
CA TYR A 120 -0.59 -9.57 -5.56
C TYR A 120 -1.29 -8.83 -6.69
N ILE A 121 -0.55 -7.96 -7.38
CA ILE A 121 -1.12 -6.99 -8.30
C ILE A 121 -0.53 -7.23 -9.69
N THR A 122 -1.41 -7.52 -10.63
CA THR A 122 -1.15 -7.68 -12.06
C THR A 122 -2.14 -6.77 -12.82
N ASP A 123 -2.95 -7.33 -13.71
CA ASP A 123 -4.14 -6.66 -14.26
C ASP A 123 -5.30 -6.61 -13.24
N ALA A 124 -5.27 -7.53 -12.27
CA ALA A 124 -6.18 -7.59 -11.13
C ALA A 124 -5.41 -7.43 -9.81
N CYS A 125 -6.14 -7.13 -8.73
CA CYS A 125 -5.61 -7.06 -7.38
C CYS A 125 -6.15 -8.25 -6.58
N GLU A 126 -5.27 -9.20 -6.24
CA GLU A 126 -5.62 -10.42 -5.52
C GLU A 126 -5.07 -10.39 -4.09
N LEU A 127 -5.86 -10.86 -3.12
CA LEU A 127 -5.41 -11.03 -1.74
C LEU A 127 -4.60 -12.31 -1.58
N ILE A 128 -3.45 -12.21 -0.92
CA ILE A 128 -2.71 -13.34 -0.36
C ILE A 128 -2.81 -13.22 1.16
N GLY A 129 -3.47 -14.19 1.81
CA GLY A 129 -3.72 -14.19 3.25
C GLY A 129 -5.21 -14.38 3.58
N GLU A 130 -5.57 -14.09 4.83
CA GLU A 130 -6.92 -14.29 5.35
C GLU A 130 -7.84 -13.10 5.00
N PRO A 131 -9.01 -13.32 4.36
CA PRO A 131 -9.96 -12.25 4.05
C PRO A 131 -10.46 -11.48 5.28
N SER A 132 -10.49 -12.13 6.45
CA SER A 132 -10.87 -11.50 7.72
C SER A 132 -9.90 -10.40 8.18
N ARG A 133 -8.68 -10.37 7.62
CA ARG A 133 -7.57 -9.47 7.95
C ARG A 133 -7.29 -8.42 6.86
N SER A 134 -8.23 -8.24 5.94
CA SER A 134 -8.09 -7.32 4.82
C SER A 134 -9.40 -6.59 4.56
N TRP A 135 -9.31 -5.31 4.22
CA TRP A 135 -10.48 -4.46 4.08
C TRP A 135 -10.38 -3.47 2.95
N GLU A 136 -11.55 -3.19 2.39
CA GLU A 136 -11.78 -2.07 1.51
C GLU A 136 -12.68 -1.04 2.21
N PHE A 137 -12.27 0.22 2.11
CA PHE A 137 -13.02 1.36 2.62
C PHE A 137 -13.47 2.24 1.46
N GLN A 138 -14.65 2.82 1.60
CA GLN A 138 -15.17 3.79 0.66
C GLN A 138 -15.77 4.97 1.41
N VAL A 139 -15.29 6.16 1.10
CA VAL A 139 -15.90 7.43 1.50
C VAL A 139 -16.76 7.90 0.33
N LYS A 140 -18.06 8.10 0.57
CA LYS A 140 -19.00 8.68 -0.40
C LYS A 140 -19.93 9.65 0.30
N ASN A 141 -20.03 10.88 -0.22
CA ASN A 141 -20.89 11.92 0.37
C ASN A 141 -20.66 12.14 1.88
N GLY A 142 -19.42 11.98 2.34
CA GLY A 142 -19.05 12.10 3.76
C GLY A 142 -19.31 10.84 4.61
N GLU A 143 -19.90 9.80 4.05
CA GLU A 143 -20.13 8.52 4.74
C GLU A 143 -18.98 7.55 4.48
N LEU A 144 -18.44 6.96 5.56
CA LEU A 144 -17.39 5.94 5.51
C LEU A 144 -18.02 4.55 5.63
N THR A 145 -17.85 3.73 4.60
CA THR A 145 -18.23 2.32 4.60
C THR A 145 -17.00 1.41 4.57
N LYS A 146 -17.11 0.21 5.14
CA LYS A 146 -16.04 -0.79 5.23
C LYS A 146 -16.59 -2.17 4.89
N ARG A 147 -15.83 -2.95 4.13
CA ARG A 147 -16.07 -4.37 3.85
C ARG A 147 -14.76 -5.15 3.82
N ASN A 148 -14.82 -6.48 3.92
CA ASN A 148 -13.64 -7.31 3.67
C ASN A 148 -13.17 -7.15 2.22
N PHE A 149 -11.86 -7.25 2.00
CA PHE A 149 -11.31 -7.30 0.65
C PHE A 149 -11.56 -8.71 0.09
N ILE A 150 -12.19 -8.78 -1.09
CA ILE A 150 -12.57 -10.02 -1.79
C ILE A 150 -11.98 -9.98 -3.19
#